data_AF-A0A520KAP3-F1
#
_entry.id   AF-A0A520KAP3-F1
#
_cell.length_a   1.000
_cell.length_b   1.000
_cell.length_c   1.000
_cell.angle_alpha   90.00
_cell.angle_beta   90.00
_cell.angle_gamma   90.00
#
_symmetry.space_group_name_H-M   'P 1'
#
loop_
_entity.id
_entity.type
_entity.pdbx_description
1 polymer ?
#
loop_
_entity_poly.entity_id
_entity_poly.type
_entity_poly.pdbx_seq_one_letter_code
_entity_poly.pdbx_strand_id
1 'polypeptide(L)'
;MMPSYVTSLQDGSFESKRHALEHTLANCTLCPRECGVDRTAGERGYCNADVRMKIASWGAHHGEESPLVGTHGSGTIFLSHCPLRCIYCQNHDISIEGHGVHCSIDDAASMMLHLQGQGCHNINLVTPTHYTPQLVGAVGIAAHQGLRLPLVWNCGGYESFATIRNLDGIVDIYMPDVKYASTELATAYSDAPDYFERCIESLYEMHDQVGDLVVENGLATRGLLIRHLVLPGHVDDSKCVVDAVAELSDDSYLNIMEQYRPCHHASCYPGMDRHVMDKEVREVRAYARERGLRRTTT
;
A
#
# COMPACT_ATOMS: atom_id res chain seq x y z
N MET A 1 -10.78 -10.34 16.39
CA MET A 1 -9.62 -11.24 16.24
C MET A 1 -8.38 -10.59 16.85
N MET A 2 -7.39 -11.34 17.35
CA MET A 2 -6.12 -10.75 17.80
C MET A 2 -5.24 -10.46 16.56
N PRO A 3 -4.60 -9.28 16.45
CA PRO A 3 -3.76 -8.97 15.30
C PRO A 3 -2.57 -9.93 15.14
N SER A 4 -2.16 -10.15 13.89
CA SER A 4 -1.13 -11.12 13.52
C SER A 4 0.20 -10.82 14.19
N TYR A 5 0.61 -9.54 14.20
CA TYR A 5 1.86 -9.10 14.83
C TYR A 5 1.94 -9.41 16.34
N VAL A 6 0.79 -9.48 17.03
CA VAL A 6 0.76 -9.86 18.45
C VAL A 6 1.05 -11.35 18.62
N THR A 7 0.52 -12.17 17.70
CA THR A 7 0.75 -13.63 17.70
C THR A 7 2.21 -13.94 17.37
N SER A 8 2.77 -13.29 16.34
CA SER A 8 4.17 -13.50 15.95
C SER A 8 5.19 -13.01 16.97
N LEU A 9 4.82 -12.04 17.82
CA LEU A 9 5.63 -11.67 18.99
C LEU A 9 5.64 -12.78 20.06
N GLN A 10 4.52 -13.49 20.24
CA GLN A 10 4.43 -14.57 21.24
C GLN A 10 5.19 -15.83 20.82
N ASP A 11 5.20 -16.15 19.53
CA ASP A 11 5.93 -17.31 18.99
C ASP A 11 7.40 -17.01 18.63
N GLY A 12 7.81 -15.73 18.69
CA GLY A 12 9.18 -15.27 18.45
C GLY A 12 9.54 -15.08 16.98
N SER A 13 8.65 -15.36 16.04
CA SER A 13 8.90 -15.17 14.60
C SER A 13 9.02 -13.70 14.20
N PHE A 14 8.39 -12.80 14.95
CA PHE A 14 8.45 -11.34 14.72
C PHE A 14 9.88 -10.80 14.73
N GLU A 15 10.68 -11.18 15.74
CA GLU A 15 12.04 -10.66 15.90
C GLU A 15 12.98 -11.12 14.78
N SER A 16 12.80 -12.36 14.31
CA SER A 16 13.58 -12.88 13.18
C SER A 16 13.28 -12.12 11.89
N LYS A 17 12.00 -11.82 11.64
CA LYS A 17 11.54 -11.02 10.50
C LYS A 17 12.02 -9.57 10.59
N ARG A 18 11.94 -8.95 11.78
CA ARG A 18 12.47 -7.61 12.06
C ARG A 18 13.97 -7.52 11.74
N HIS A 19 14.77 -8.45 12.26
CA HIS A 19 16.21 -8.46 12.02
C HIS A 19 16.56 -8.66 10.54
N ALA A 20 15.86 -9.55 9.84
CA ALA A 20 16.04 -9.75 8.40
C ALA A 20 15.78 -8.44 7.62
N LEU A 21 14.72 -7.71 7.97
CA LEU A 21 14.41 -6.41 7.38
C LEU A 21 15.46 -5.34 7.72
N GLU A 22 15.95 -5.28 8.95
CA GLU A 22 17.00 -4.34 9.36
C GLU A 22 18.29 -4.52 8.55
N HIS A 23 18.67 -5.76 8.27
CA HIS A 23 19.85 -6.05 7.44
C HIS A 23 19.74 -5.50 6.01
N THR A 24 18.54 -5.33 5.48
CA THR A 24 18.34 -4.73 4.14
C THR A 24 18.71 -3.25 4.11
N LEU A 25 18.80 -2.55 5.25
CA LEU A 25 19.15 -1.13 5.25
C LEU A 25 20.58 -0.86 4.77
N ALA A 26 21.50 -1.81 4.96
CA ALA A 26 22.89 -1.68 4.52
C ALA A 26 23.09 -2.01 3.03
N ASN A 27 22.10 -2.64 2.39
CA ASN A 27 22.08 -2.94 0.96
C ASN A 27 20.61 -3.01 0.50
N CYS A 28 20.04 -1.85 0.17
CA CYS A 28 18.59 -1.67 0.06
C CYS A 28 17.95 -2.43 -1.12
N THR A 29 17.17 -3.47 -0.78
CA THR A 29 16.34 -4.28 -1.70
C THR A 29 14.84 -4.26 -1.35
N LEU A 30 14.40 -3.24 -0.59
CA LEU A 30 13.03 -3.11 -0.06
C LEU A 30 11.92 -3.00 -1.12
N CYS A 31 12.27 -2.68 -2.36
CA CYS A 31 11.35 -2.59 -3.48
C CYS A 31 12.04 -3.14 -4.74
N PRO A 32 11.30 -3.39 -5.83
CA PRO A 32 11.87 -4.01 -7.04
C PRO A 32 12.96 -3.18 -7.73
N ARG A 33 13.17 -1.92 -7.32
CA ARG A 33 14.31 -1.12 -7.79
C ARG A 33 15.66 -1.68 -7.38
N GLU A 34 15.72 -2.43 -6.28
CA GLU A 34 16.95 -3.07 -5.77
C GLU A 34 18.18 -2.15 -5.80
N CYS A 35 18.00 -0.90 -5.36
CA CYS A 35 19.00 0.15 -5.57
C CYS A 35 20.34 -0.09 -4.87
N GLY A 36 20.41 -1.01 -3.90
CA GLY A 36 21.64 -1.44 -3.24
C GLY A 36 22.31 -0.39 -2.35
N VAL A 37 21.70 0.79 -2.18
CA VAL A 37 22.26 1.86 -1.34
C VAL A 37 22.35 1.46 0.12
N ASP A 38 23.37 1.96 0.81
CA ASP A 38 23.52 1.83 2.26
C ASP A 38 22.84 3.00 2.98
N ARG A 39 21.61 2.78 3.42
CA ARG A 39 20.84 3.78 4.17
C ARG A 39 21.49 4.06 5.53
N THR A 40 22.19 3.08 6.12
CA THR A 40 22.86 3.27 7.41
C THR A 40 24.06 4.22 7.31
N ALA A 41 24.66 4.30 6.12
CA ALA A 41 25.67 5.30 5.76
C ALA A 41 25.08 6.66 5.31
N GLY A 42 23.74 6.80 5.30
CA GLY A 42 23.05 8.02 4.90
C GLY A 42 22.80 8.15 3.39
N GLU A 43 23.02 7.08 2.62
CA GLU A 43 22.74 7.08 1.19
C GLU A 43 21.23 7.03 0.90
N ARG A 44 20.84 7.53 -0.28
CA ARG A 44 19.44 7.58 -0.73
C ARG A 44 19.31 6.95 -2.10
N GLY A 45 18.34 6.06 -2.23
CA GLY A 45 17.99 5.42 -3.50
C GLY A 45 16.99 6.24 -4.32
N TYR A 46 16.41 5.61 -5.34
CA TYR A 46 15.43 6.22 -6.24
C TYR A 46 14.23 6.86 -5.52
N CYS A 47 13.76 6.24 -4.43
CA CYS A 47 12.67 6.79 -3.61
C CYS A 47 13.03 8.09 -2.88
N ASN A 48 14.31 8.44 -2.76
CA ASN A 48 14.84 9.58 -2.00
C ASN A 48 14.59 9.53 -0.48
N ALA A 49 14.16 8.38 0.04
CA ALA A 49 13.98 8.16 1.47
C ALA A 49 15.31 7.95 2.19
N ASP A 50 15.37 8.45 3.42
CA ASP A 50 16.48 8.35 4.38
C ASP A 50 16.38 7.06 5.22
N VAL A 51 17.29 6.85 6.18
CA VAL A 51 17.13 5.85 7.27
C VAL A 51 16.14 6.32 8.32
N ARG A 52 16.00 7.63 8.54
CA ARG A 52 14.94 8.18 9.40
C ARG A 52 13.64 8.29 8.64
N MET A 53 12.56 7.77 9.22
CA MET A 53 11.23 7.91 8.66
C MET A 53 10.87 9.38 8.51
N LYS A 54 10.08 9.69 7.49
CA LYS A 54 9.50 11.01 7.30
C LYS A 54 7.99 10.84 7.15
N ILE A 55 7.24 11.46 8.05
CA ILE A 55 5.78 11.36 8.13
C ILE A 55 5.21 12.71 7.72
N ALA A 56 4.34 12.69 6.72
CA ALA A 56 3.68 13.88 6.23
C ALA A 56 2.52 14.32 7.14
N SER A 57 1.70 13.36 7.54
CA SER A 57 0.54 13.57 8.40
C SER A 57 0.08 12.26 9.02
N TRP A 58 -0.72 12.34 10.08
CA TRP A 58 -1.37 11.18 10.67
C TRP A 58 -2.68 11.60 11.39
N GLY A 59 -3.65 10.70 11.47
CA GLY A 59 -4.94 10.98 12.11
C GLY A 59 -6.03 9.97 11.71
N ALA A 60 -7.21 10.12 12.33
CA ALA A 60 -8.42 9.42 11.90
C ALA A 60 -8.83 9.86 10.49
N HIS A 61 -8.62 8.99 9.50
CA HIS A 61 -8.93 9.25 8.11
C HIS A 61 -10.26 8.60 7.71
N HIS A 62 -11.12 9.37 7.04
CA HIS A 62 -12.45 8.95 6.61
C HIS A 62 -12.58 8.82 5.09
N GLY A 63 -11.45 8.89 4.37
CA GLY A 63 -11.41 8.80 2.90
C GLY A 63 -11.08 7.42 2.34
N GLU A 64 -10.79 6.43 3.19
CA GLU A 64 -10.55 5.04 2.75
C GLU A 64 -11.86 4.29 2.49
N GLU A 65 -11.76 3.04 2.04
CA GLU A 65 -12.88 2.16 1.79
C GLU A 65 -13.71 1.90 3.05
N SER A 66 -15.03 1.75 2.88
CA SER A 66 -15.99 1.57 3.98
C SER A 66 -15.58 0.53 5.03
N PRO A 67 -15.02 -0.65 4.65
CA PRO A 67 -14.54 -1.64 5.62
C PRO A 67 -13.37 -1.17 6.49
N LEU A 68 -12.61 -0.14 6.09
CA LEU A 68 -11.51 0.41 6.88
C LEU A 68 -11.92 1.61 7.74
N VAL A 69 -12.90 2.39 7.28
CA VAL A 69 -13.28 3.65 7.93
C VAL A 69 -14.24 3.42 9.10
N GLY A 70 -15.22 2.54 8.95
CA GLY A 70 -16.28 2.36 9.95
C GLY A 70 -16.88 3.69 10.43
N THR A 71 -17.06 3.81 11.75
CA THR A 71 -17.60 5.03 12.39
C THR A 71 -16.54 5.99 12.94
N HIS A 72 -15.29 5.54 13.11
CA HIS A 72 -14.25 6.26 13.86
C HIS A 72 -12.99 6.53 13.02
N GLY A 73 -13.01 6.18 11.74
CA GLY A 73 -11.89 6.38 10.83
C GLY A 73 -10.88 5.23 10.84
N SER A 74 -10.12 5.18 9.75
CA SER A 74 -8.88 4.41 9.64
C SER A 74 -7.75 5.23 10.26
N GLY A 75 -7.02 4.67 11.21
CA GLY A 75 -5.93 5.36 11.90
C GLY A 75 -4.73 5.48 10.97
N THR A 76 -4.69 6.53 10.17
CA THR A 76 -3.82 6.59 8.99
C THR A 76 -2.56 7.37 9.29
N ILE A 77 -1.41 6.85 8.84
CA ILE A 77 -0.11 7.51 8.88
C ILE A 77 0.37 7.61 7.42
N PHE A 78 0.49 8.84 6.91
CA PHE A 78 0.98 9.11 5.57
C PHE A 78 2.50 9.28 5.60
N LEU A 79 3.22 8.35 4.96
CA LEU A 79 4.67 8.40 4.84
C LEU A 79 5.05 9.26 3.63
N SER A 80 6.12 10.05 3.77
CA SER A 80 6.73 10.76 2.65
C SER A 80 7.61 9.80 1.84
N HIS A 81 7.88 10.17 0.58
CA HIS A 81 8.65 9.40 -0.42
C HIS A 81 7.87 8.22 -1.01
N CYS A 82 8.33 7.71 -2.16
CA CYS A 82 7.71 6.57 -2.84
C CYS A 82 8.73 5.91 -3.80
N PRO A 83 8.75 4.57 -3.93
CA PRO A 83 9.55 3.88 -4.94
C PRO A 83 9.06 4.08 -6.38
N LEU A 84 7.85 4.60 -6.56
CA LEU A 84 7.27 5.01 -7.84
C LEU A 84 7.30 6.54 -7.99
N ARG A 85 7.35 7.02 -9.23
CA ARG A 85 7.29 8.46 -9.56
C ARG A 85 6.16 8.72 -10.55
N CYS A 86 4.94 8.41 -10.11
CA CYS A 86 3.76 8.50 -10.97
C CYS A 86 3.59 9.95 -11.49
N ILE A 87 3.52 10.16 -12.81
CA ILE A 87 3.32 11.48 -13.42
C ILE A 87 1.99 12.12 -12.99
N TYR A 88 1.04 11.30 -12.54
CA TYR A 88 -0.30 11.68 -12.10
C TYR A 88 -0.47 11.60 -10.57
N CYS A 89 0.62 11.56 -9.81
CA CYS A 89 0.57 11.42 -8.35
C CYS A 89 -0.23 12.56 -7.69
N GLN A 90 -1.38 12.21 -7.10
CA GLN A 90 -2.23 13.14 -6.36
C GLN A 90 -1.59 13.62 -5.05
N ASN A 91 -0.63 12.84 -4.53
CA ASN A 91 0.13 13.08 -3.31
C ASN A 91 1.60 13.40 -3.63
N HIS A 92 1.90 14.09 -4.75
CA HIS A 92 3.27 14.34 -5.20
C HIS A 92 4.07 15.20 -4.22
N ASP A 93 3.42 16.11 -3.51
CA ASP A 93 4.01 16.94 -2.46
C ASP A 93 4.66 16.07 -1.34
N ILE A 94 4.03 14.95 -0.97
CA ILE A 94 4.58 14.06 0.06
C ILE A 94 5.40 12.90 -0.56
N SER A 95 4.93 12.34 -1.67
CA SER A 95 5.52 11.14 -2.30
C SER A 95 6.75 11.47 -3.13
N ILE A 96 6.78 12.65 -3.75
CA ILE A 96 7.84 13.07 -4.67
C ILE A 96 8.73 14.13 -4.02
N GLU A 97 8.16 15.22 -3.55
CA GLU A 97 8.87 16.35 -2.94
C GLU A 97 9.30 16.05 -1.50
N GLY A 98 8.66 15.05 -0.87
CA GLY A 98 9.05 14.55 0.43
C GLY A 98 8.66 15.49 1.57
N HIS A 99 7.55 16.23 1.48
CA HIS A 99 7.05 17.04 2.59
C HIS A 99 6.68 16.17 3.80
N GLY A 100 6.98 16.67 5.01
CA GLY A 100 6.76 15.98 6.27
C GLY A 100 7.84 16.25 7.31
N VAL A 101 7.75 15.56 8.44
CA VAL A 101 8.67 15.69 9.58
C VAL A 101 9.43 14.39 9.78
N HIS A 102 10.72 14.49 10.10
CA HIS A 102 11.48 13.30 10.46
C HIS A 102 11.03 12.77 11.82
N CYS A 103 10.78 11.47 11.88
CA CYS A 103 10.28 10.78 13.05
C CYS A 103 11.16 9.58 13.37
N SER A 104 11.32 9.31 14.67
CA SER A 104 11.94 8.10 15.17
C SER A 104 10.96 6.92 15.12
N ILE A 105 11.47 5.73 15.42
CA ILE A 105 10.66 4.51 15.57
C ILE A 105 9.70 4.66 16.76
N ASP A 106 10.16 5.24 17.88
CA ASP A 106 9.34 5.52 19.06
C ASP A 106 8.22 6.53 18.79
N ASP A 107 8.48 7.55 17.96
CA ASP A 107 7.46 8.51 17.55
C ASP A 107 6.34 7.82 16.78
N ALA A 108 6.68 6.97 15.80
CA ALA A 108 5.70 6.20 15.02
C ALA A 108 4.91 5.23 15.92
N ALA A 109 5.56 4.54 16.85
CA ALA A 109 4.89 3.66 17.80
C ALA A 109 3.88 4.43 18.68
N SER A 110 4.27 5.62 19.15
CA SER A 110 3.42 6.52 19.91
C SER A 110 2.21 7.02 19.10
N MET A 111 2.40 7.32 17.81
CA MET A 111 1.30 7.69 16.91
C MET A 111 0.27 6.55 16.76
N MET A 112 0.73 5.31 16.59
CA MET A 112 -0.16 4.14 16.49
C MET A 112 -1.00 3.97 17.76
N LEU A 113 -0.37 4.07 18.94
CA LEU A 113 -1.08 3.97 20.22
C LEU A 113 -2.07 5.13 20.42
N HIS A 114 -1.72 6.35 19.98
CA HIS A 114 -2.62 7.49 20.03
C HIS A 114 -3.85 7.27 19.15
N LEU A 115 -3.67 6.82 17.91
CA LEU A 115 -4.76 6.50 16.98
C LEU A 115 -5.68 5.41 17.55
N GLN A 116 -5.11 4.39 18.21
CA GLN A 116 -5.89 3.42 18.96
C GLN A 116 -6.68 4.06 20.11
N GLY A 117 -6.04 4.94 20.90
CA GLY A 117 -6.70 5.67 21.98
C GLY A 117 -7.83 6.58 21.52
N GLN A 118 -7.77 7.07 20.28
CA GLN A 118 -8.84 7.82 19.61
C GLN A 118 -10.00 6.93 19.13
N GLY A 119 -9.86 5.60 19.19
CA GLY A 119 -10.88 4.65 18.77
C GLY A 119 -10.89 4.34 17.27
N CYS A 120 -9.80 4.65 16.54
CA CYS A 120 -9.65 4.23 15.14
C CYS A 120 -9.80 2.71 15.00
N HIS A 121 -10.24 2.25 13.82
CA HIS A 121 -10.53 0.81 13.61
C HIS A 121 -9.32 -0.03 13.20
N ASN A 122 -8.27 0.62 12.71
CA ASN A 122 -7.02 0.00 12.26
C ASN A 122 -5.88 1.02 12.32
N ILE A 123 -4.66 0.53 12.14
CA ILE A 123 -3.50 1.36 11.82
C ILE A 123 -3.17 1.18 10.34
N ASN A 124 -3.30 2.25 9.55
CA ASN A 124 -3.09 2.24 8.10
C ASN A 124 -1.83 3.01 7.73
N LEU A 125 -0.83 2.27 7.28
CA LEU A 125 0.46 2.79 6.86
C LEU A 125 0.44 3.01 5.35
N VAL A 126 0.48 4.28 4.93
CA VAL A 126 0.32 4.67 3.52
C VAL A 126 1.67 4.96 2.87
N THR A 127 1.98 4.23 1.80
CA THR A 127 3.29 4.16 1.14
C THR A 127 4.44 3.72 2.06
N PRO A 128 4.32 2.56 2.72
CA PRO A 128 5.25 2.15 3.77
C PRO A 128 6.56 1.51 3.26
N THR A 129 6.61 1.09 1.99
CA THR A 129 7.63 0.23 1.37
C THR A 129 9.09 0.57 1.71
N HIS A 130 9.47 1.84 1.58
CA HIS A 130 10.85 2.30 1.78
C HIS A 130 11.21 2.53 3.25
N TYR A 131 10.23 2.40 4.15
CA TYR A 131 10.38 2.48 5.60
C TYR A 131 10.01 1.18 6.31
N THR A 132 9.87 0.07 5.58
CA THR A 132 9.44 -1.23 6.14
C THR A 132 10.23 -1.64 7.39
N PRO A 133 11.57 -1.61 7.42
CA PRO A 133 12.31 -2.01 8.62
C PRO A 133 11.96 -1.15 9.86
N GLN A 134 11.86 0.17 9.67
CA GLN A 134 11.56 1.12 10.73
C GLN A 134 10.12 0.97 11.23
N LEU A 135 9.16 0.77 10.30
CA LEU A 135 7.75 0.59 10.63
C LEU A 135 7.51 -0.73 11.36
N VAL A 136 8.16 -1.83 10.97
CA VAL A 136 8.11 -3.10 11.71
C VAL A 136 8.71 -2.92 13.11
N GLY A 137 9.83 -2.21 13.25
CA GLY A 137 10.35 -1.84 14.57
C GLY A 137 9.32 -1.08 15.43
N ALA A 138 8.61 -0.12 14.83
CA ALA A 138 7.60 0.69 15.52
C ALA A 138 6.38 -0.14 15.95
N VAL A 139 5.93 -1.05 15.10
CA VAL A 139 4.85 -2.00 15.41
C VAL A 139 5.23 -2.87 16.60
N GLY A 140 6.47 -3.38 16.65
CA GLY A 140 6.96 -4.17 17.78
C GLY A 140 6.89 -3.41 19.11
N ILE A 141 7.39 -2.17 19.12
CA ILE A 141 7.32 -1.29 20.30
C ILE A 141 5.85 -1.03 20.70
N ALA A 142 5.01 -0.62 19.74
CA ALA A 142 3.61 -0.31 20.01
C ALA A 142 2.84 -1.55 20.53
N ALA A 143 3.11 -2.73 19.98
CA ALA A 143 2.49 -3.99 20.39
C ALA A 143 2.83 -4.35 21.84
N HIS A 144 4.10 -4.22 22.24
CA HIS A 144 4.53 -4.39 23.63
C HIS A 144 3.87 -3.38 24.58
N GLN A 145 3.58 -2.18 24.10
CA GLN A 145 2.91 -1.11 24.84
C GLN A 145 1.38 -1.17 24.78
N GLY A 146 0.79 -2.16 24.09
CA GLY A 146 -0.65 -2.42 24.11
C GLY A 146 -1.41 -2.13 22.82
N LEU A 147 -0.74 -1.98 21.67
CA LEU A 147 -1.41 -1.90 20.37
C LEU A 147 -2.10 -3.22 20.02
N ARG A 148 -3.39 -3.18 19.70
CA ARG A 148 -4.28 -4.32 19.43
C ARG A 148 -5.20 -4.09 18.23
N LEU A 149 -4.97 -3.05 17.44
CA LEU A 149 -5.71 -2.81 16.20
C LEU A 149 -5.09 -3.57 15.02
N PRO A 150 -5.88 -4.00 14.02
CA PRO A 150 -5.36 -4.55 12.78
C PRO A 150 -4.39 -3.59 12.08
N LEU A 151 -3.32 -4.14 11.49
CA LEU A 151 -2.36 -3.39 10.69
C LEU A 151 -2.70 -3.48 9.21
N VAL A 152 -2.89 -2.32 8.58
CA VAL A 152 -3.16 -2.15 7.15
C VAL A 152 -1.91 -1.64 6.44
N TRP A 153 -1.52 -2.34 5.38
CA TRP A 153 -0.37 -2.01 4.53
C TRP A 153 -0.84 -1.45 3.18
N ASN A 154 -0.99 -0.13 3.11
CA ASN A 154 -1.52 0.59 1.95
C ASN A 154 -0.39 1.02 1.03
N CYS A 155 -0.21 0.29 -0.07
CA CYS A 155 1.00 0.37 -0.90
C CYS A 155 0.68 0.55 -2.39
N GLY A 156 1.70 0.93 -3.17
CA GLY A 156 1.53 1.18 -4.61
C GLY A 156 1.55 -0.08 -5.47
N GLY A 157 1.61 -1.28 -4.86
CA GLY A 157 1.75 -2.56 -5.55
C GLY A 157 3.13 -2.83 -6.14
N TYR A 158 4.09 -1.91 -6.05
CA TYR A 158 5.47 -2.12 -6.53
C TYR A 158 6.38 -2.54 -5.38
N GLU A 159 6.14 -3.76 -4.92
CA GLU A 159 6.73 -4.32 -3.70
C GLU A 159 7.72 -5.44 -4.02
N SER A 160 8.77 -5.58 -3.21
CA SER A 160 9.70 -6.70 -3.31
C SER A 160 9.07 -7.95 -2.70
N PHE A 161 9.06 -9.07 -3.42
CA PHE A 161 8.60 -10.36 -2.91
C PHE A 161 9.27 -10.71 -1.57
N ALA A 162 10.59 -10.53 -1.47
CA ALA A 162 11.34 -10.81 -0.26
C ALA A 162 10.91 -9.91 0.92
N THR A 163 10.54 -8.65 0.66
CA THR A 163 10.02 -7.74 1.68
C THR A 163 8.63 -8.17 2.14
N ILE A 164 7.71 -8.45 1.22
CA ILE A 164 6.35 -8.92 1.58
C ILE A 164 6.41 -10.23 2.34
N ARG A 165 7.27 -11.18 1.95
CA ARG A 165 7.47 -12.44 2.69
C ARG A 165 7.89 -12.24 4.15
N ASN A 166 8.67 -11.19 4.44
CA ASN A 166 9.04 -10.85 5.82
C ASN A 166 7.93 -10.12 6.59
N LEU A 167 6.84 -9.72 5.94
CA LEU A 167 5.65 -9.13 6.57
C LEU A 167 4.57 -10.15 6.92
N ASP A 168 4.75 -11.42 6.53
CA ASP A 168 3.90 -12.52 6.96
C ASP A 168 3.75 -12.52 8.48
N GLY A 169 2.55 -12.74 9.00
CA GLY A 169 2.28 -12.70 10.43
C GLY A 169 2.52 -11.34 11.12
N ILE A 170 2.76 -10.27 10.38
CA ILE A 170 2.88 -8.89 10.89
C ILE A 170 1.71 -8.05 10.38
N VAL A 171 1.48 -8.07 9.07
CA VAL A 171 0.37 -7.35 8.42
C VAL A 171 -0.90 -8.19 8.48
N ASP A 172 -2.02 -7.54 8.80
CA ASP A 172 -3.33 -8.19 8.80
C ASP A 172 -4.07 -7.97 7.48
N ILE A 173 -3.95 -6.76 6.93
CA ILE A 173 -4.68 -6.33 5.74
C ILE A 173 -3.70 -5.69 4.76
N TYR A 174 -3.65 -6.20 3.53
CA TYR A 174 -2.93 -5.55 2.44
C TYR A 174 -3.88 -4.71 1.61
N MET A 175 -3.42 -3.53 1.21
CA MET A 175 -4.15 -2.63 0.33
C MET A 175 -3.28 -2.10 -0.81
N PRO A 176 -2.97 -2.92 -1.82
CA PRO A 176 -2.18 -2.51 -2.96
C PRO A 176 -3.02 -1.79 -4.02
N ASP A 177 -2.46 -0.75 -4.63
CA ASP A 177 -2.92 -0.26 -5.92
C ASP A 177 -2.32 -1.13 -7.04
N VAL A 178 -3.15 -1.69 -7.92
CA VAL A 178 -2.73 -2.27 -9.20
C VAL A 178 -2.99 -1.23 -10.28
N LYS A 179 -1.96 -0.53 -10.71
CA LYS A 179 -2.09 0.72 -11.47
C LYS A 179 -2.32 0.51 -12.96
N TYR A 180 -1.63 -0.44 -13.57
CA TYR A 180 -1.70 -0.75 -14.99
C TYR A 180 -1.09 -2.14 -15.28
N ALA A 181 -1.50 -2.74 -16.39
CA ALA A 181 -0.98 -4.02 -16.88
C ALA A 181 0.14 -3.86 -17.93
N SER A 182 0.06 -2.80 -18.73
CA SER A 182 0.99 -2.49 -19.82
C SER A 182 2.36 -2.00 -19.30
N THR A 183 3.42 -2.61 -19.81
CA THR A 183 4.81 -2.15 -19.64
C THR A 183 5.02 -0.75 -20.20
N GLU A 184 4.38 -0.41 -21.33
CA GLU A 184 4.48 0.92 -21.94
C GLU A 184 3.88 2.00 -21.03
N LEU A 185 2.69 1.77 -20.48
CA LEU A 185 2.07 2.68 -19.51
C LEU A 185 2.89 2.78 -18.23
N ALA A 186 3.39 1.65 -17.74
CA ALA A 186 4.21 1.60 -16.55
C ALA A 186 5.51 2.39 -16.65
N THR A 187 6.17 2.28 -17.81
CA THR A 187 7.35 3.05 -18.17
C THR A 187 7.02 4.53 -18.27
N ALA A 188 6.01 4.88 -19.07
CA ALA A 188 5.68 6.27 -19.37
C ALA A 188 5.16 7.02 -18.14
N TYR A 189 4.36 6.36 -17.31
CA TYR A 189 3.62 7.04 -16.25
C TYR A 189 4.22 6.89 -14.87
N SER A 190 5.12 5.95 -14.62
CA SER A 190 5.77 5.79 -13.30
C SER A 190 7.23 5.38 -13.35
N ASP A 191 7.84 5.35 -14.54
CA ASP A 191 9.23 4.94 -14.75
C ASP A 191 9.53 3.51 -14.27
N ALA A 192 8.55 2.60 -14.36
CA ALA A 192 8.63 1.25 -13.80
C ALA A 192 8.23 0.18 -14.85
N PRO A 193 9.08 -0.12 -15.85
CA PRO A 193 8.73 -1.02 -16.97
C PRO A 193 8.28 -2.43 -16.53
N ASP A 194 8.79 -2.90 -15.41
CA ASP A 194 8.53 -4.21 -14.80
C ASP A 194 7.37 -4.18 -13.78
N TYR A 195 6.67 -3.05 -13.64
CA TYR A 195 5.68 -2.85 -12.58
C TYR A 195 4.66 -3.98 -12.48
N PHE A 196 4.02 -4.34 -13.59
CA PHE A 196 2.90 -5.28 -13.53
C PHE A 196 3.36 -6.67 -13.10
N GLU A 197 4.48 -7.14 -13.63
CA GLU A 197 5.09 -8.41 -13.23
C GLU A 197 5.38 -8.45 -11.73
N ARG A 198 6.05 -7.42 -11.21
CA ARG A 198 6.39 -7.31 -9.78
C ARG A 198 5.15 -7.13 -8.91
N CYS A 199 4.15 -6.42 -9.42
CA CYS A 199 2.88 -6.22 -8.74
C CYS A 199 2.14 -7.54 -8.57
N ILE A 200 1.94 -8.30 -9.66
CA ILE A 200 1.27 -9.61 -9.59
C ILE A 200 2.03 -10.58 -8.69
N GLU A 201 3.36 -10.65 -8.79
CA GLU A 201 4.18 -11.48 -7.88
C GLU A 201 3.90 -11.11 -6.41
N SER A 202 3.88 -9.82 -6.09
CA SER A 202 3.58 -9.36 -4.73
C SER A 202 2.13 -9.62 -4.30
N LEU A 203 1.16 -9.52 -5.22
CA LEU A 203 -0.26 -9.79 -4.91
C LEU A 203 -0.48 -11.24 -4.52
N TYR A 204 0.13 -12.19 -5.23
CA TYR A 204 0.03 -13.61 -4.88
C TYR A 204 0.63 -13.88 -3.50
N GLU A 205 1.79 -13.31 -3.17
CA GLU A 205 2.40 -13.43 -1.84
C GLU A 205 1.53 -12.78 -0.75
N MET A 206 0.98 -11.58 -1.00
CA MET A 206 0.05 -10.94 -0.07
C MET A 206 -1.18 -11.84 0.15
N HIS A 207 -1.78 -12.36 -0.92
CA HIS A 207 -2.95 -13.24 -0.84
C HIS A 207 -2.65 -14.55 -0.09
N ASP A 208 -1.51 -15.20 -0.35
CA ASP A 208 -1.10 -16.41 0.36
C ASP A 208 -1.00 -16.19 1.88
N GLN A 209 -0.52 -15.01 2.28
CA GLN A 209 -0.41 -14.65 3.70
C GLN A 209 -1.76 -14.39 4.36
N VAL A 210 -2.64 -13.57 3.76
CA VAL A 210 -3.83 -13.06 4.46
C VAL A 210 -5.17 -13.55 3.91
N GLY A 211 -5.19 -14.15 2.72
CA GLY A 211 -6.37 -14.63 2.01
C GLY A 211 -7.29 -13.50 1.53
N ASP A 212 -8.51 -13.89 1.15
CA ASP A 212 -9.57 -12.96 0.75
C ASP A 212 -10.01 -12.07 1.92
N LEU A 213 -10.52 -10.87 1.60
CA LEU A 213 -10.91 -9.89 2.60
C LEU A 213 -11.98 -10.44 3.57
N VAL A 214 -11.65 -10.49 4.85
CA VAL A 214 -12.56 -10.85 5.94
C VAL A 214 -13.10 -9.56 6.57
N VAL A 215 -14.44 -9.43 6.56
CA VAL A 215 -15.14 -8.28 7.12
C VAL A 215 -16.06 -8.76 8.24
N GLU A 216 -15.81 -8.30 9.46
CA GLU A 216 -16.60 -8.60 10.66
C GLU A 216 -17.30 -7.33 11.14
N ASN A 217 -18.63 -7.37 11.31
CA ASN A 217 -19.42 -6.21 11.74
C ASN A 217 -19.20 -4.95 10.88
N GLY A 218 -18.96 -5.13 9.57
CA GLY A 218 -18.70 -4.05 8.63
C GLY A 218 -17.27 -3.51 8.65
N LEU A 219 -16.35 -4.10 9.43
CA LEU A 219 -14.95 -3.72 9.51
C LEU A 219 -14.04 -4.83 8.97
N ALA A 220 -13.08 -4.48 8.13
CA ALA A 220 -12.05 -5.43 7.69
C ALA A 220 -11.16 -5.79 8.88
N THR A 221 -10.95 -7.09 9.08
CA THR A 221 -10.12 -7.63 10.16
C THR A 221 -8.87 -8.35 9.65
N ARG A 222 -8.92 -8.87 8.42
CA ARG A 222 -7.81 -9.54 7.73
C ARG A 222 -8.09 -9.59 6.22
N GLY A 223 -7.06 -9.69 5.40
CA GLY A 223 -7.19 -10.09 4.00
C GLY A 223 -6.75 -9.04 2.99
N LEU A 224 -6.92 -9.33 1.71
CA LEU A 224 -6.45 -8.50 0.61
C LEU A 224 -7.57 -7.61 0.04
N LEU A 225 -7.35 -6.29 0.06
CA LEU A 225 -8.22 -5.26 -0.52
C LEU A 225 -7.49 -4.57 -1.68
N ILE A 226 -7.79 -4.94 -2.93
CA ILE A 226 -7.07 -4.39 -4.09
C ILE A 226 -7.75 -3.13 -4.59
N ARG A 227 -6.97 -2.13 -5.02
CA ARG A 227 -7.50 -0.93 -5.67
C ARG A 227 -7.00 -0.81 -7.10
N HIS A 228 -7.84 -0.28 -7.98
CA HIS A 228 -7.47 0.04 -9.34
C HIS A 228 -8.04 1.40 -9.74
N LEU A 229 -7.16 2.37 -10.05
CA LEU A 229 -7.54 3.69 -10.52
C LEU A 229 -7.68 3.69 -12.04
N VAL A 230 -8.90 3.92 -12.54
CA VAL A 230 -9.15 3.96 -13.99
C VAL A 230 -8.50 5.21 -14.57
N LEU A 231 -7.56 5.02 -15.50
CA LEU A 231 -6.89 6.11 -16.20
C LEU A 231 -7.65 6.50 -17.47
N PRO A 232 -7.73 7.81 -17.80
CA PRO A 232 -8.46 8.28 -18.98
C PRO A 232 -7.88 7.71 -20.27
N GLY A 233 -8.71 7.04 -21.07
CA GLY A 233 -8.34 6.48 -22.37
C GLY A 233 -7.73 5.07 -22.31
N HIS A 234 -7.59 4.49 -21.12
CA HIS A 234 -6.89 3.20 -20.93
C HIS A 234 -7.80 2.09 -20.39
N VAL A 235 -9.07 2.08 -20.81
CA VAL A 235 -10.07 1.10 -20.35
C VAL A 235 -9.66 -0.35 -20.63
N ASP A 236 -9.02 -0.62 -21.76
CA ASP A 236 -8.59 -1.99 -22.09
C ASP A 236 -7.44 -2.47 -21.19
N ASP A 237 -6.53 -1.57 -20.77
CA ASP A 237 -5.51 -1.89 -19.77
C ASP A 237 -6.14 -2.18 -18.40
N SER A 238 -7.15 -1.40 -18.01
CA SER A 238 -7.95 -1.68 -16.80
C SER A 238 -8.63 -3.05 -16.85
N LYS A 239 -9.09 -3.52 -18.01
CA LYS A 239 -9.65 -4.87 -18.17
C LYS A 239 -8.59 -5.95 -17.93
N CYS A 240 -7.36 -5.76 -18.39
CA CYS A 240 -6.25 -6.67 -18.09
C CYS A 240 -5.93 -6.71 -16.59
N VAL A 241 -6.02 -5.58 -15.87
CA VAL A 241 -5.90 -5.57 -14.40
C VAL A 241 -7.04 -6.37 -13.75
N VAL A 242 -8.28 -6.19 -14.22
CA VAL A 242 -9.43 -6.96 -13.75
C VAL A 242 -9.24 -8.46 -13.94
N ASP A 243 -8.73 -8.88 -15.11
CA ASP A 243 -8.46 -10.29 -15.40
C ASP A 243 -7.44 -10.88 -14.42
N ALA A 244 -6.32 -10.20 -14.19
CA ALA A 244 -5.28 -10.68 -13.28
C ALA A 244 -5.77 -10.75 -11.82
N VAL A 245 -6.62 -9.81 -11.39
CA VAL A 245 -7.23 -9.86 -10.05
C VAL A 245 -8.25 -11.00 -9.94
N ALA A 246 -9.04 -11.25 -10.98
CA ALA A 246 -9.99 -12.36 -11.00
C ALA A 246 -9.31 -13.74 -10.96
N GLU A 247 -8.04 -13.83 -11.37
CA GLU A 247 -7.24 -15.07 -11.29
C GLU A 247 -6.69 -15.37 -9.88
N LEU A 248 -6.71 -14.40 -8.95
CA LEU A 248 -6.24 -14.61 -7.57
C LEU A 248 -7.20 -15.49 -6.77
N SER A 249 -8.50 -15.16 -6.82
CA SER A 249 -9.58 -15.85 -6.10
C SER A 249 -10.94 -15.42 -6.63
N ASP A 250 -11.93 -16.31 -6.62
CA ASP A 250 -13.33 -16.02 -6.92
C ASP A 250 -13.95 -14.97 -5.98
N ASP A 251 -13.41 -14.81 -4.77
CA ASP A 251 -13.86 -13.86 -3.74
C ASP A 251 -12.97 -12.61 -3.61
N SER A 252 -12.07 -12.39 -4.58
CA SER A 252 -11.18 -11.22 -4.62
C SER A 252 -11.94 -9.91 -4.51
N TYR A 253 -11.41 -8.99 -3.70
CA TYR A 253 -11.94 -7.65 -3.52
C TYR A 253 -11.20 -6.67 -4.42
N LEU A 254 -11.92 -5.98 -5.31
CA LEU A 254 -11.36 -4.97 -6.21
C LEU A 254 -12.15 -3.66 -6.14
N ASN A 255 -11.59 -2.63 -5.52
CA ASN A 255 -12.12 -1.28 -5.57
C ASN A 255 -11.72 -0.60 -6.89
N ILE A 256 -12.69 -0.41 -7.80
CA ILE A 256 -12.50 0.32 -9.05
C ILE A 256 -12.77 1.80 -8.79
N MET A 257 -11.69 2.56 -8.75
CA MET A 257 -11.63 3.97 -8.39
C MET A 257 -11.86 4.87 -9.60
N GLU A 258 -12.76 5.84 -9.43
CA GLU A 258 -13.13 6.89 -10.40
C GLU A 258 -12.48 8.25 -10.10
N GLN A 259 -11.68 8.33 -9.03
CA GLN A 259 -11.13 9.57 -8.48
C GLN A 259 -9.98 10.17 -9.31
N TYR A 260 -9.75 9.72 -10.55
CA TYR A 260 -8.68 10.25 -11.38
C TYR A 260 -8.95 11.72 -11.69
N ARG A 261 -7.92 12.54 -11.45
CA ARG A 261 -7.85 13.92 -11.90
C ARG A 261 -6.41 14.23 -12.31
N PRO A 262 -6.20 15.06 -13.33
CA PRO A 262 -4.85 15.51 -13.70
C PRO A 262 -4.18 16.17 -12.49
N CYS A 263 -2.98 15.70 -12.15
CA CYS A 263 -2.15 16.18 -11.05
C CYS A 263 -0.69 16.05 -11.46
N HIS A 264 0.20 16.73 -10.72
CA HIS A 264 1.64 16.68 -10.96
C HIS A 264 1.98 16.98 -12.44
N HIS A 265 2.58 16.06 -13.17
CA HIS A 265 2.99 16.22 -14.57
C HIS A 265 2.00 15.61 -15.56
N ALA A 266 0.81 15.16 -15.13
CA ALA A 266 -0.14 14.47 -16.02
C ALA A 266 -0.54 15.31 -17.24
N SER A 267 -0.65 16.63 -17.08
CA SER A 267 -0.96 17.55 -18.18
C SER A 267 0.14 17.66 -19.25
N CYS A 268 1.35 17.17 -18.98
CA CYS A 268 2.43 17.08 -19.95
C CYS A 268 2.29 15.86 -20.89
N TYR A 269 1.35 14.95 -20.62
CA TYR A 269 1.15 13.71 -21.35
C TYR A 269 -0.21 13.72 -22.06
N PRO A 270 -0.25 13.54 -23.40
CA PRO A 270 -1.50 13.55 -24.15
C PRO A 270 -2.52 12.55 -23.62
N GLY A 271 -3.75 13.02 -23.35
CA GLY A 271 -4.86 12.19 -22.88
C GLY A 271 -4.95 12.05 -21.35
N MET A 272 -3.90 12.42 -20.61
CA MET A 272 -3.85 12.41 -19.14
C MET A 272 -4.23 13.76 -18.52
N ASP A 273 -4.51 14.77 -19.34
CA ASP A 273 -4.87 16.15 -19.00
C ASP A 273 -6.37 16.37 -18.74
N ARG A 274 -7.16 15.29 -18.67
CA ARG A 274 -8.61 15.33 -18.39
C ARG A 274 -9.00 14.39 -17.26
N HIS A 275 -10.17 14.61 -16.67
CA HIS A 275 -10.77 13.62 -15.78
C HIS A 275 -11.14 12.33 -16.53
N VAL A 276 -11.22 11.22 -15.79
CA VAL A 276 -11.81 9.98 -16.30
C VAL A 276 -13.31 10.21 -16.51
N MET A 277 -13.86 9.68 -17.61
CA MET A 277 -15.27 9.80 -17.93
C MET A 277 -16.06 8.68 -17.24
N ASP A 278 -17.28 8.97 -16.78
CA ASP A 278 -18.16 7.96 -16.17
C ASP A 278 -18.37 6.72 -17.06
N LYS A 279 -18.37 6.90 -18.39
CA LYS A 279 -18.49 5.77 -19.33
C LYS A 279 -17.31 4.81 -19.24
N GLU A 280 -16.10 5.32 -19.04
CA GLU A 280 -14.87 4.52 -18.92
C GLU A 280 -14.93 3.69 -17.63
N VAL A 281 -15.28 4.34 -16.52
CA VAL A 281 -15.45 3.66 -15.22
C VAL A 281 -16.56 2.61 -15.28
N ARG A 282 -17.73 2.95 -15.85
CA ARG A 282 -18.85 2.01 -15.98
C ARG A 282 -18.48 0.79 -16.82
N GLU A 283 -17.66 0.96 -17.85
CA GLU A 283 -17.20 -0.14 -18.69
C GLU A 283 -16.29 -1.09 -17.91
N VAL A 284 -15.30 -0.58 -17.16
CA VAL A 284 -14.44 -1.40 -16.31
C VAL A 284 -15.24 -2.11 -15.21
N ARG A 285 -16.19 -1.41 -14.55
CA ARG A 285 -17.08 -2.01 -13.54
C ARG A 285 -18.00 -3.08 -14.14
N ALA A 286 -18.49 -2.90 -15.35
CA ALA A 286 -19.29 -3.92 -16.05
C ALA A 286 -18.44 -5.16 -16.34
N TYR A 287 -17.23 -4.97 -16.86
CA TYR A 287 -16.30 -6.05 -17.15
C TYR A 287 -15.91 -6.84 -15.90
N ALA A 288 -15.62 -6.17 -14.78
CA ALA A 288 -15.33 -6.83 -13.51
C ALA A 288 -16.47 -7.74 -13.04
N ARG A 289 -17.73 -7.32 -13.21
CA ARG A 289 -18.91 -8.16 -12.92
C ARG A 289 -19.01 -9.36 -13.87
N GLU A 290 -18.70 -9.18 -15.14
CA GLU A 290 -18.68 -10.27 -16.13
C GLU A 290 -17.60 -11.32 -15.81
N ARG A 291 -16.46 -10.89 -15.26
CA ARG A 291 -15.39 -11.77 -14.79
C ARG A 291 -15.65 -12.37 -13.41
N GLY A 292 -16.79 -12.08 -12.79
CA GLY A 292 -17.22 -12.72 -11.54
C GLY A 292 -16.73 -12.03 -10.26
N LEU A 293 -16.08 -10.87 -10.34
CA LEU A 293 -15.69 -10.10 -9.16
C LEU A 293 -16.95 -9.49 -8.50
N ARG A 294 -17.41 -10.11 -7.41
CA ARG A 294 -18.64 -9.75 -6.71
C ARG A 294 -18.45 -8.61 -5.71
N ARG A 295 -17.20 -8.39 -5.28
CA ARG A 295 -16.81 -7.40 -4.28
C ARG A 295 -16.14 -6.20 -4.93
N THR A 296 -16.80 -5.64 -5.93
CA THR A 296 -16.43 -4.33 -6.48
C THR A 296 -17.24 -3.24 -5.79
N THR A 297 -16.58 -2.34 -5.08
CA THR A 297 -17.25 -1.13 -4.57
C THR A 297 -17.59 -0.16 -5.71
N THR A 298 -18.79 0.39 -5.64
CA THR A 298 -19.28 1.50 -6.46
C THR A 298 -18.84 2.84 -5.93
#